data_AF-W6NE11-F1
#
_entry.id   AF-W6NE11-F1
#
_cell.length_a   1.000
_cell.length_b   1.000
_cell.length_c   1.000
_cell.angle_alpha   90.00
_cell.angle_beta   90.00
_cell.angle_gamma   90.00
#
_symmetry.space_group_name_H-M   'P 1'
#
loop_
_entity.id
_entity.type
_entity.pdbx_description
1 polymer ?
#
loop_
_entity_poly.entity_id
_entity_poly.type
_entity_poly.pdbx_seq_one_letter_code
_entity_poly.pdbx_strand_id
1 'polypeptide(L)'
;MTHGSLDPWKALGKEKCEESDNCFMIEGAGHCAEMYPAQEEDSPQLIETRSKIEKIIGEWVGQRNSNNVDEQRPPNNMDNKFPFLVIGKNSGKHFDVLDSVMP
;
A
#
# COMPACT_ATOMS: atom_id res chain seq x y z
N MET A 1 7.71 10.24 -0.23
CA MET A 1 8.20 10.18 -1.62
C MET A 1 9.07 8.95 -1.78
N THR A 2 8.86 8.17 -2.82
CA THR A 2 9.60 6.92 -3.08
C THR A 2 10.35 7.04 -4.39
N HIS A 3 11.57 6.54 -4.42
CA HIS A 3 12.40 6.49 -5.61
C HIS A 3 13.08 5.13 -5.72
N GLY A 4 13.06 4.54 -6.92
CA GLY A 4 13.90 3.41 -7.25
C GLY A 4 15.29 3.87 -7.66
N SER A 5 16.35 3.19 -7.22
CA SER A 5 17.71 3.61 -7.55
C SER A 5 18.08 3.39 -9.03
N LEU A 6 17.32 2.58 -9.76
CA LEU A 6 17.44 2.39 -11.22
C LEU A 6 16.42 3.21 -12.02
N ASP A 7 15.53 3.94 -11.36
CA ASP A 7 14.56 4.81 -12.04
C ASP A 7 15.26 6.05 -12.62
N PRO A 8 15.28 6.25 -13.95
CA PRO A 8 15.86 7.47 -14.53
C PRO A 8 15.11 8.73 -14.10
N TRP A 9 13.84 8.63 -13.71
CA TRP A 9 13.04 9.76 -13.25
C TRP A 9 13.38 10.22 -11.83
N LYS A 10 14.18 9.46 -11.06
CA LYS A 10 14.58 9.85 -9.70
C LYS A 10 15.30 11.21 -9.66
N ALA A 11 16.01 11.56 -10.73
CA ALA A 11 16.72 12.84 -10.87
C ALA A 11 15.78 14.05 -10.99
N LEU A 12 14.49 13.83 -11.31
CA LEU A 12 13.46 14.87 -11.34
C LEU A 12 12.80 15.07 -9.97
N GLY A 13 13.10 14.21 -9.00
CA GLY A 13 12.53 14.23 -7.65
C GLY A 13 13.55 14.65 -6.59
N LYS A 14 13.35 14.15 -5.36
CA LYS A 14 14.27 14.41 -4.24
C LYS A 14 15.39 13.38 -4.27
N GLU A 15 16.53 13.73 -4.87
CA GLU A 15 17.67 12.80 -5.02
C GLU A 15 18.24 12.29 -3.69
N LYS A 16 18.11 13.07 -2.62
CA LYS A 16 18.54 12.70 -1.26
C LYS A 16 17.33 12.55 -0.35
N CYS A 17 17.07 11.32 0.07
CA CYS A 17 16.04 11.04 1.04
C CYS A 17 16.54 11.22 2.47
N GLU A 18 15.70 11.87 3.28
CA GLU A 18 15.84 11.91 4.73
C GLU A 18 14.57 11.28 5.32
N GLU A 19 14.70 10.52 6.40
CA GLU A 19 13.57 9.80 7.00
C GLU A 19 12.48 10.75 7.52
N SER A 20 12.86 11.96 7.98
CA SER A 20 11.94 13.00 8.44
C SER A 20 10.95 13.45 7.37
N ASP A 21 11.31 13.29 6.10
CA ASP A 21 10.51 13.77 4.97
C ASP A 21 9.64 12.65 4.36
N ASN A 22 9.56 11.49 5.03
CA ASN A 22 8.93 10.28 4.51
C ASN A 22 9.45 9.95 3.10
N CYS A 23 10.76 10.13 2.88
CA CYS A 23 11.43 9.85 1.62
C CYS A 23 12.17 8.52 1.72
N PHE A 24 11.95 7.62 0.76
CA PHE A 24 12.56 6.29 0.74
C PHE A 24 13.23 6.01 -0.62
N MET A 25 14.52 5.71 -0.57
CA MET A 25 15.27 5.18 -1.73
C MET A 25 15.24 3.66 -1.67
N ILE A 26 14.80 3.02 -2.76
CA ILE A 26 14.70 1.57 -2.88
C ILE A 26 15.78 1.11 -3.88
N GLU A 27 16.80 0.43 -3.37
CA GLU A 27 17.94 -0.03 -4.16
C GLU A 27 17.53 -1.14 -5.12
N GLY A 28 17.97 -1.01 -6.37
CA GLY A 28 17.66 -1.95 -7.46
C GLY A 28 16.25 -1.83 -8.03
N ALA A 29 15.39 -0.97 -7.49
CA ALA A 29 14.03 -0.78 -7.98
C ALA A 29 13.97 0.21 -9.16
N GLY A 30 13.00 -0.02 -10.04
CA GLY A 30 12.63 0.89 -11.14
C GLY A 30 11.53 1.88 -10.74
N HIS A 31 10.85 2.43 -11.74
CA HIS A 31 9.82 3.44 -11.54
C HIS A 31 8.63 2.92 -10.74
N CYS A 32 8.33 3.59 -9.62
CA CYS A 32 7.18 3.33 -8.76
C CYS A 32 6.98 1.85 -8.39
N ALA A 33 8.07 1.12 -8.14
CA ALA A 33 8.02 -0.33 -7.86
C ALA A 33 7.08 -0.67 -6.69
N GLU A 34 7.02 0.19 -5.68
CA GLU A 34 6.17 0.06 -4.50
C GLU A 34 4.67 0.07 -4.81
N MET A 35 4.26 0.65 -5.94
CA MET A 35 2.85 0.75 -6.33
C MET A 35 2.33 -0.52 -7.02
N TYR A 36 3.21 -1.40 -7.50
CA TYR A 36 2.79 -2.68 -8.04
C TYR A 36 2.36 -3.64 -6.92
N PRO A 37 1.47 -4.62 -7.21
CA PRO A 37 1.11 -5.67 -6.27
C PRO A 37 2.35 -6.37 -5.71
N ALA A 38 2.27 -6.82 -4.46
CA ALA A 38 3.34 -7.59 -3.84
C ALA A 38 3.58 -8.92 -4.58
N GLN A 39 4.85 -9.28 -4.73
CA GLN A 39 5.35 -10.51 -5.36
C GLN A 39 6.30 -11.23 -4.41
N GLU A 40 6.48 -12.54 -4.59
CA GLU A 40 7.38 -13.33 -3.74
C GLU A 40 8.85 -12.96 -3.97
N GLU A 41 9.17 -12.47 -5.16
CA GLU A 41 10.50 -12.06 -5.60
C GLU A 41 10.85 -10.62 -5.20
N ASP A 42 9.94 -9.90 -4.53
CA ASP A 42 10.20 -8.52 -4.11
C ASP A 42 11.40 -8.44 -3.17
N SER A 43 12.23 -7.41 -3.38
CA SER A 43 13.38 -7.19 -2.51
C SER A 43 12.93 -6.91 -1.07
N PRO A 44 13.72 -7.32 -0.05
CA PRO A 44 13.39 -7.01 1.34
C PRO A 44 13.15 -5.52 1.60
N GLN A 45 13.88 -4.65 0.91
CA GLN A 45 13.73 -3.20 1.03
C GLN A 45 12.43 -2.68 0.41
N LEU A 46 11.96 -3.29 -0.68
CA LEU A 46 10.68 -2.96 -1.28
C LEU A 46 9.52 -3.34 -0.35
N ILE A 47 9.59 -4.53 0.25
CA ILE A 47 8.63 -5.01 1.25
C ILE A 47 8.59 -4.06 2.45
N GLU A 48 9.75 -3.75 3.03
CA GLU A 48 9.85 -2.81 4.16
C GLU A 48 9.29 -1.43 3.82
N THR A 49 9.57 -0.93 2.62
CA THR A 49 9.09 0.38 2.16
C THR A 49 7.56 0.39 2.04
N ARG A 50 6.94 -0.67 1.51
CA ARG A 50 5.47 -0.79 1.49
C ARG A 50 4.89 -0.77 2.90
N SER A 51 5.48 -1.49 3.85
CA SER A 51 5.04 -1.46 5.25
C SER A 51 5.17 -0.06 5.89
N LYS A 52 6.24 0.69 5.59
CA LYS A 52 6.39 2.08 6.06
C LYS A 52 5.30 2.99 5.48
N ILE A 53 5.01 2.87 4.18
CA ILE A 53 3.95 3.63 3.51
C ILE A 53 2.58 3.32 4.14
N GLU A 54 2.25 2.05 4.33
CA GLU A 54 1.00 1.63 4.97
C GLU A 54 0.85 2.22 6.36
N LYS A 55 1.91 2.21 7.17
CA LYS A 55 1.93 2.82 8.50
C LYS A 55 1.66 4.31 8.45
N ILE A 56 2.36 5.05 7.58
CA ILE A 56 2.19 6.51 7.42
C ILE A 56 0.77 6.85 7.00
N ILE A 57 0.23 6.13 6.02
CA ILE A 57 -1.16 6.31 5.57
C ILE A 57 -2.14 5.99 6.72
N GLY A 58 -1.88 4.92 7.47
CA GLY A 58 -2.67 4.53 8.64
C GLY A 58 -2.70 5.62 9.71
N GLU A 59 -1.57 6.29 9.97
CA GLU A 59 -1.49 7.43 10.88
C GLU A 59 -2.32 8.61 10.36
N TRP A 60 -2.22 8.97 9.08
CA TRP A 60 -3.01 10.07 8.50
C TRP A 60 -4.52 9.82 8.54
N VAL A 61 -4.92 8.58 8.26
CA VAL A 61 -6.34 8.19 8.28
C VAL A 61 -6.86 8.03 9.72
N GLY A 62 -6.02 7.50 10.63
CA GLY A 62 -6.34 7.25 12.03
C GLY A 62 -6.33 8.49 12.93
N GLN A 63 -5.62 9.56 12.55
CA GLN A 63 -5.55 10.83 13.30
C GLN A 63 -6.89 11.59 13.37
N ARG A 64 -7.94 11.15 12.66
CA ARG A 64 -9.26 11.79 12.65
C ARG A 64 -10.09 11.64 13.93
N ASN A 65 -9.65 10.89 14.95
CA ASN A 65 -10.50 10.53 16.10
C ASN A 65 -9.88 10.86 17.46
N SER A 66 -9.53 12.11 17.75
CA SER A 66 -9.24 12.49 19.15
C SER A 66 -9.60 13.92 19.58
N ASN A 67 -10.04 14.82 18.70
CA ASN A 67 -10.51 16.14 19.14
C ASN A 67 -11.73 16.59 18.33
N ASN A 68 -12.84 16.79 19.06
CA ASN A 68 -14.16 17.30 18.68
C ASN A 68 -15.21 16.33 18.09
N VAL A 69 -16.26 16.14 18.88
CA VAL A 69 -17.65 15.92 18.43
C VAL A 69 -18.02 17.08 17.52
N ASP A 70 -18.50 16.82 16.30
CA ASP A 70 -19.52 17.64 15.63
C ASP A 70 -20.03 16.92 14.36
N GLU A 71 -21.28 16.44 14.49
CA GLU A 71 -22.40 16.71 13.57
C GLU A 71 -22.30 16.33 12.07
N GLN A 72 -23.10 15.30 11.74
CA GLN A 72 -23.60 14.84 10.44
C GLN A 72 -22.84 15.19 9.14
N ARG A 73 -22.19 14.17 8.56
CA ARG A 73 -22.31 13.98 7.11
C ARG A 73 -23.78 13.62 6.83
N PRO A 74 -24.50 14.34 5.93
CA PRO A 74 -25.83 13.89 5.53
C PRO A 74 -25.74 12.46 5.02
N PRO A 75 -26.75 11.60 5.27
CA PRO A 75 -26.71 10.23 4.82
C PRO A 75 -26.53 10.22 3.29
N ASN A 76 -25.39 9.72 2.83
CA ASN A 76 -25.21 9.43 1.42
C ASN A 76 -26.18 8.28 1.13
N ASN A 77 -27.32 8.56 0.52
CA ASN A 77 -28.13 7.51 -0.11
C ASN A 77 -27.33 7.00 -1.30
N MET A 78 -26.55 5.94 -1.10
CA MET A 78 -25.94 5.18 -2.17
C MET A 78 -26.31 3.72 -1.98
N ASP A 79 -27.05 3.21 -2.96
CA ASP A 79 -27.46 1.84 -3.09
C ASP A 79 -26.28 0.89 -2.85
N ASN A 80 -26.47 -0.08 -1.96
CA ASN A 80 -25.47 -1.04 -1.49
C ASN A 80 -24.95 -1.95 -2.62
N LYS A 81 -24.05 -1.46 -3.46
CA LYS A 81 -23.38 -2.28 -4.48
C LYS A 81 -21.89 -2.02 -4.59
N PHE A 82 -21.18 -2.03 -3.46
CA PHE A 82 -19.75 -2.39 -3.46
C PHE A 82 -19.41 -3.15 -2.18
N PRO A 83 -19.14 -4.47 -2.25
CA PRO A 83 -18.73 -5.21 -1.08
C PRO A 83 -17.29 -4.82 -0.73
N PHE A 84 -17.15 -4.00 0.31
CA PHE A 84 -15.87 -3.83 0.99
C PHE A 84 -15.51 -5.19 1.60
N LEU A 85 -14.50 -5.86 1.04
CA LEU A 85 -14.06 -7.19 1.44
C LEU A 85 -13.47 -7.11 2.86
N VAL A 86 -14.28 -7.48 3.85
CA VAL A 86 -13.80 -7.72 5.22
C VAL A 86 -13.02 -9.04 5.19
N ILE A 87 -11.69 -8.98 5.14
CA ILE A 87 -10.84 -10.16 5.32
C ILE A 87 -10.80 -10.48 6.82
N GLY A 88 -11.85 -11.15 7.29
CA GLY A 88 -11.89 -11.79 8.61
C GLY A 88 -11.09 -13.09 8.57
N LYS A 89 -10.09 -13.19 9.45
CA LYS A 89 -9.35 -14.44 9.73
C LYS A 89 -10.35 -15.56 10.05
N ASN A 90 -10.29 -16.66 9.31
CA ASN A 90 -10.81 -17.93 9.81
C ASN A 90 -9.93 -19.11 9.35
N SER A 91 -9.55 -19.88 10.35
CA SER A 91 -8.69 -21.06 10.32
C SER A 91 -9.26 -22.19 9.48
N GLY A 92 -8.44 -22.67 8.55
CA GLY A 92 -8.39 -24.04 8.02
C GLY A 92 -9.56 -24.46 7.17
N LYS A 93 -9.35 -24.67 5.85
CA LYS A 93 -9.57 -25.93 5.10
C LYS A 93 -8.66 -25.95 3.86
N HIS A 94 -8.00 -27.08 3.67
CA HIS A 94 -7.24 -27.48 2.49
C HIS A 94 -8.13 -27.42 1.24
N PHE A 95 -7.67 -26.79 0.16
CA PHE A 95 -8.31 -26.89 -1.15
C PHE A 95 -7.23 -26.98 -2.23
N ASP A 96 -7.06 -28.18 -2.75
CA ASP A 96 -6.26 -28.48 -3.93
C ASP A 96 -6.93 -27.87 -5.16
N VAL A 97 -6.17 -27.11 -5.96
CA VAL A 97 -6.61 -26.68 -7.29
C VAL A 97 -5.75 -27.43 -8.31
N LEU A 98 -6.39 -28.42 -8.93
CA LEU A 98 -5.90 -29.21 -10.05
C LEU A 98 -5.72 -28.36 -11.32
N ASP A 99 -4.67 -28.70 -12.07
CA ASP A 99 -4.29 -28.19 -13.38
C ASP A 99 -5.40 -28.25 -14.46
N SER A 100 -5.48 -27.20 -15.30
CA SER A 100 -5.79 -27.31 -16.74
C SER A 100 -5.56 -25.99 -17.50
N VAL A 101 -4.33 -25.83 -18.02
CA VAL A 101 -3.99 -25.83 -19.46
C VAL A 101 -4.94 -25.11 -20.46
N MET A 102 -4.38 -24.05 -21.09
CA MET A 102 -4.44 -23.66 -22.54
C MET A 102 -5.72 -23.03 -23.14
N PRO A 103 -5.62 -22.35 -24.31
CA PRO A 103 -4.56 -22.35 -25.36
C PRO A 103 -3.55 -21.20 -25.35
#